data_AF-A0A6J7N3P9-F1
#
_entry.id   AF-A0A6J7N3P9-F1
#
_cell.length_a   1.000
_cell.length_b   1.000
_cell.length_c   1.000
_cell.angle_alpha   90.00
_cell.angle_beta   90.00
_cell.angle_gamma   90.00
#
_symmetry.space_group_name_H-M   'P 1'
#
loop_
_entity.id
_entity.type
_entity.pdbx_description
1 polymer ?
#
loop_
_entity_poly.entity_id
_entity_poly.type
_entity_poly.pdbx_seq_one_letter_code
_entity_poly.pdbx_strand_id
1 'polypeptide(L)'
;MSDIYDDSARARVERQIDEWLAVMRQHDETIVAIDRGEVDEYRWYLRMRGVEKEFTTIWITLGQRTLRYETYVMPAPEENAVQLYESLLRRNEKLVGAHFSIGIEDAIFLRGELPLSALNEPELDRVVGTLYQTVEQVFQGLLRIGFASRFAE
;
A
#
# COMPACT_ATOMS: atom_id res chain seq x y z
N MET A 1 -11.52 10.31 -31.25
CA MET A 1 -11.78 9.76 -29.90
C MET A 1 -10.60 10.15 -29.03
N SER A 2 -10.87 10.67 -27.84
CA SER A 2 -10.05 11.66 -27.10
C SER A 2 -8.71 11.13 -26.56
N ASP A 3 -7.66 11.19 -27.39
CA ASP A 3 -6.23 10.98 -27.05
C ASP A 3 -5.60 12.16 -26.26
N ILE A 4 -6.40 13.02 -25.63
CA ILE A 4 -5.99 14.33 -25.11
C ILE A 4 -6.57 14.58 -23.70
N TYR A 5 -6.34 13.64 -22.77
CA TYR A 5 -6.08 14.02 -21.38
C TYR A 5 -4.56 13.98 -21.13
N ASP A 6 -3.89 14.66 -22.06
CA ASP A 6 -2.68 15.48 -21.97
C ASP A 6 -1.53 14.92 -21.13
N ASP A 7 -0.49 14.44 -21.81
CA ASP A 7 0.80 14.11 -21.20
C ASP A 7 1.31 15.23 -20.28
N SER A 8 0.96 16.50 -20.56
CA SER A 8 1.29 17.65 -19.71
C SER A 8 0.53 17.64 -18.37
N ALA A 9 -0.72 17.19 -18.34
CA ALA A 9 -1.53 17.07 -17.13
C ALA A 9 -1.02 15.90 -16.27
N ARG A 10 -0.71 14.76 -16.88
CA ARG A 10 -0.09 13.63 -16.18
C ARG A 10 1.27 13.99 -15.60
N ALA A 11 2.14 14.64 -16.38
CA ALA A 11 3.44 15.11 -15.91
C ALA A 11 3.33 16.13 -14.76
N ARG A 12 2.24 16.91 -14.70
CA ARG A 12 1.95 17.78 -13.56
C ARG A 12 1.61 16.99 -12.31
N VAL A 13 0.69 16.04 -12.40
CA VAL A 13 0.31 15.17 -11.27
C VAL A 13 1.51 14.39 -10.76
N GLU A 14 2.33 13.88 -11.67
CA GLU A 14 3.56 13.17 -11.35
C GLU A 14 4.53 14.03 -10.52
N ARG A 15 4.80 15.27 -10.96
CA ARG A 15 5.64 16.21 -10.19
C ARG A 15 5.04 16.56 -8.83
N GLN A 16 3.72 16.72 -8.75
CA GLN A 16 3.05 16.97 -7.47
C GLN A 16 3.24 15.80 -6.50
N ILE A 17 3.09 14.56 -6.98
CA ILE A 17 3.33 13.37 -6.16
C ILE A 17 4.79 13.34 -5.69
N ASP A 18 5.77 13.61 -6.56
CA ASP A 18 7.18 13.68 -6.13
C ASP A 18 7.41 14.70 -5.01
N GLU A 19 6.87 15.91 -5.17
CA GLU A 19 6.99 16.98 -4.18
C GLU A 19 6.37 16.57 -2.84
N TRP A 20 5.14 16.05 -2.85
CA TRP A 20 4.45 15.60 -1.64
C TRP A 20 5.18 14.45 -0.95
N LEU A 21 5.62 13.45 -1.72
CA LEU A 21 6.38 12.33 -1.18
C LEU A 21 7.74 12.76 -0.60
N ALA A 22 8.40 13.74 -1.23
CA ALA A 22 9.63 14.31 -0.71
C ALA A 22 9.40 15.06 0.61
N VAL A 23 8.30 15.82 0.72
CA VAL A 23 7.88 16.49 1.97
C VAL A 23 7.58 15.45 3.05
N MET A 24 6.79 14.42 2.75
CA MET A 24 6.48 13.35 3.70
C MET A 24 7.75 12.71 4.28
N ARG A 25 8.75 12.39 3.43
CA ARG A 25 10.02 11.82 3.89
C ARG A 25 10.82 12.73 4.82
N GLN A 26 10.69 14.05 4.68
CA GLN A 26 11.37 14.99 5.57
C GLN A 26 10.74 15.02 6.97
N HIS A 27 9.46 14.66 7.08
CA HIS A 27 8.69 14.76 8.32
C HIS A 27 8.43 13.42 9.01
N ASP A 28 8.44 12.31 8.26
CA ASP A 28 8.22 10.96 8.77
C ASP A 28 9.50 10.13 8.71
N GLU A 29 10.14 9.94 9.87
CA GLU A 29 11.37 9.16 10.02
C GLU A 29 11.19 7.66 9.69
N THR A 30 9.94 7.16 9.64
CA THR A 30 9.68 5.79 9.22
C THR A 30 9.95 5.61 7.72
N ILE A 31 9.83 6.66 6.90
CA ILE A 31 10.10 6.61 5.47
C ILE A 31 11.60 6.63 5.21
N VAL A 32 12.18 5.44 5.03
CA VAL A 32 13.64 5.29 4.87
C VAL A 32 14.09 5.50 3.42
N ALA A 33 13.24 5.19 2.44
CA ALA A 33 13.54 5.37 1.03
C ALA A 33 12.27 5.60 0.20
N ILE A 34 12.42 6.36 -0.87
CA ILE A 34 11.41 6.55 -1.91
C ILE A 34 12.14 6.37 -3.24
N ASP A 35 11.77 5.32 -3.97
CA ASP A 35 12.34 5.00 -5.27
C ASP A 35 11.29 5.17 -6.38
N ARG A 36 11.76 5.46 -7.60
CA ARG A 36 10.92 5.53 -8.80
C ARG A 36 10.99 4.21 -9.57
N GLY A 37 9.90 3.87 -10.25
CA GLY A 37 9.87 2.81 -11.26
C GLY A 37 10.76 3.10 -12.46
N GLU A 38 10.81 2.13 -13.38
CA GLU A 38 11.54 2.29 -14.63
C GLU A 38 10.98 3.45 -15.47
N VAL A 39 11.75 3.89 -16.47
CA VAL A 39 11.28 4.89 -17.42
C VAL A 39 10.01 4.34 -18.09
N ASP A 40 8.96 5.17 -18.14
CA ASP A 40 7.59 4.84 -18.57
C ASP A 40 6.70 4.09 -17.56
N GLU A 41 7.22 3.73 -16.38
CA GLU A 41 6.42 3.32 -15.23
C GLU A 41 6.12 4.52 -14.32
N TYR A 42 4.87 4.98 -14.30
CA TYR A 42 4.42 6.02 -13.36
C TYR A 42 4.20 5.43 -11.97
N ARG A 43 5.29 4.97 -11.35
CA ARG A 43 5.27 4.22 -10.09
C ARG A 43 6.30 4.73 -9.10
N TRP A 44 5.91 4.70 -7.82
CA TRP A 44 6.74 5.01 -6.67
C TRP A 44 6.75 3.83 -5.70
N TYR A 45 7.90 3.64 -5.05
CA TYR A 45 8.10 2.63 -4.02
C TYR A 45 8.51 3.35 -2.73
N LEU A 46 7.61 3.40 -1.76
CA LEU A 46 7.89 3.98 -0.45
C LEU A 46 8.27 2.85 0.48
N ARG A 47 9.54 2.79 0.89
CA ARG A 47 10.00 1.82 1.88
C ARG A 47 9.94 2.46 3.26
N MET A 48 9.12 1.88 4.13
CA MET A 48 8.91 2.33 5.50
C MET A 48 9.45 1.30 6.49
N ARG A 49 10.16 1.74 7.52
CA ARG A 49 10.63 0.89 8.63
C ARG A 49 9.52 0.73 9.65
N GLY A 50 9.16 -0.51 9.97
CA GLY A 50 8.17 -0.85 10.99
C GLY A 50 8.77 -1.39 12.27
N VAL A 51 7.93 -1.54 13.28
CA VAL A 51 8.21 -2.22 14.56
C VAL A 51 7.80 -3.68 14.45
N GLU A 52 6.59 -3.95 13.96
CA GLU A 52 6.04 -5.29 13.87
C GLU A 52 6.49 -6.00 12.59
N LYS A 53 6.49 -5.28 11.46
CA LYS A 53 7.07 -5.73 10.19
C LYS A 53 8.30 -4.89 9.89
N GLU A 54 9.48 -5.52 9.84
CA GLU A 54 10.78 -4.82 9.69
C GLU A 54 10.76 -3.74 8.60
N PHE A 55 10.19 -4.07 7.44
CA PHE A 55 9.91 -3.09 6.39
C PHE A 55 8.55 -3.34 5.72
N THR A 56 7.82 -2.25 5.50
CA THR A 56 6.61 -2.20 4.69
C THR A 56 6.90 -1.36 3.46
N THR A 57 6.75 -1.93 2.27
CA THR A 57 6.90 -1.19 1.02
C THR A 57 5.53 -0.92 0.44
N ILE A 58 5.20 0.36 0.24
CA ILE A 58 3.97 0.79 -0.41
C ILE A 58 4.29 1.13 -1.86
N TRP A 59 3.60 0.47 -2.78
CA TRP A 59 3.69 0.72 -4.21
C TRP A 59 2.57 1.66 -4.58
N ILE A 60 2.90 2.77 -5.24
CA ILE A 60 1.93 3.74 -5.73
C ILE A 60 2.05 3.76 -7.24
N THR A 61 0.96 3.53 -7.96
CA THR A 61 0.93 3.50 -9.43
C THR A 61 -0.09 4.52 -9.94
N LEU A 62 0.38 5.51 -10.69
CA LEU A 62 -0.45 6.50 -11.36
C LEU A 62 -0.98 5.92 -12.68
N GLY A 63 -2.29 5.69 -12.73
CA GLY A 63 -3.01 5.36 -13.96
C GLY A 63 -3.51 6.61 -14.68
N GLN A 64 -4.34 6.42 -15.71
CA GLN A 64 -4.95 7.53 -16.45
C GLN A 64 -5.97 8.34 -15.64
N ARG A 65 -6.65 7.72 -14.68
CA ARG A 65 -7.76 8.34 -13.92
C ARG A 65 -7.73 8.07 -12.43
N THR A 66 -6.90 7.13 -11.99
CA THR A 66 -6.79 6.72 -10.60
C THR A 66 -5.34 6.62 -10.18
N LEU A 67 -5.08 6.85 -8.89
CA LEU A 67 -3.85 6.52 -8.22
C LEU A 67 -4.11 5.22 -7.44
N ARG A 68 -3.48 4.12 -7.86
CA ARG A 68 -3.56 2.84 -7.16
C ARG A 68 -2.44 2.74 -6.15
N TYR A 69 -2.72 2.11 -5.03
CA TYR A 69 -1.72 1.84 -4.00
C TYR A 69 -1.89 0.45 -3.43
N GLU A 70 -0.77 -0.20 -3.16
CA GLU A 70 -0.77 -1.54 -2.59
C GLU A 70 0.47 -1.79 -1.75
N THR A 71 0.35 -2.71 -0.80
CA THR A 71 1.49 -3.22 -0.04
C THR A 71 1.36 -4.73 0.18
N TYR A 72 2.49 -5.41 0.12
CA TYR A 72 2.61 -6.81 0.48
C TYR A 72 2.61 -6.94 2.01
N VAL A 73 1.66 -7.73 2.53
CA VAL A 73 1.53 -7.96 3.97
C VAL A 73 2.30 -9.20 4.37
N MET A 74 1.97 -10.35 3.79
CA MET A 74 2.55 -11.66 4.14
C MET A 74 2.35 -12.68 3.00
N PRO A 75 3.12 -13.78 2.95
CA PRO A 75 2.90 -14.82 1.96
C PRO A 75 1.62 -15.60 2.25
N ALA A 76 1.28 -16.54 1.38
CA ALA A 76 0.16 -17.45 1.62
C ALA A 76 0.28 -18.12 3.01
N PRO A 77 -0.82 -18.22 3.76
CA PRO A 77 -0.81 -18.94 5.03
C PRO A 77 -0.53 -20.43 4.80
N GLU A 78 0.42 -20.99 5.55
CA GLU A 78 0.69 -22.44 5.58
C GLU A 78 -0.36 -23.18 6.44
N GLU A 79 -0.96 -22.47 7.40
CA GLU A 79 -1.89 -23.00 8.39
C GLU A 79 -3.14 -22.11 8.51
N ASN A 80 -4.28 -22.69 8.93
CA ASN A 80 -5.51 -21.96 9.27
C ASN A 80 -6.01 -20.94 8.22
N ALA A 81 -5.80 -21.22 6.92
CA ALA A 81 -6.12 -20.30 5.83
C ALA A 81 -7.57 -19.77 5.87
N VAL A 82 -8.56 -20.64 6.14
CA VAL A 82 -9.98 -20.25 6.26
C VAL A 82 -10.18 -19.21 7.36
N GLN A 83 -9.60 -19.43 8.54
CA GLN A 83 -9.69 -18.52 9.67
C GLN A 83 -9.00 -17.18 9.36
N LEU A 84 -7.85 -17.23 8.69
CA LEU A 84 -7.13 -16.04 8.27
C LEU A 84 -7.96 -15.22 7.28
N TYR A 85 -8.48 -15.85 6.22
CA TYR A 85 -9.28 -15.16 5.20
C TYR A 85 -10.59 -14.60 5.78
N GLU A 86 -11.27 -15.31 6.68
CA GLU A 86 -12.43 -14.78 7.39
C GLU A 86 -12.07 -13.53 8.21
N SER A 87 -10.96 -13.58 8.94
CA SER A 87 -10.46 -12.43 9.71
C SER A 87 -10.17 -11.22 8.81
N LEU A 88 -9.56 -11.43 7.64
CA LEU A 88 -9.30 -10.38 6.66
C LEU A 88 -10.60 -9.77 6.10
N LEU A 89 -11.57 -10.61 5.71
CA LEU A 89 -12.86 -10.15 5.19
C LEU A 89 -13.63 -9.33 6.23
N ARG A 90 -13.63 -9.74 7.50
CA ARG A 90 -14.25 -8.97 8.60
C ARG A 90 -13.56 -7.63 8.83
N ARG A 91 -12.24 -7.54 8.60
CA ARG A 91 -11.49 -6.28 8.73
C ARG A 91 -11.80 -5.31 7.60
N ASN A 92 -12.07 -5.81 6.40
CA ASN A 92 -12.44 -4.97 5.25
C ASN A 92 -13.67 -4.11 5.52
N GLU A 93 -14.61 -4.55 6.37
CA GLU A 93 -15.79 -3.75 6.75
C GLU A 93 -15.44 -2.42 7.44
N LYS A 94 -14.31 -2.38 8.16
CA LYS A 94 -13.88 -1.21 8.95
C LYS A 94 -12.86 -0.33 8.21
N LEU A 95 -12.27 -0.84 7.13
CA LEU A 95 -11.25 -0.13 6.38
C LEU A 95 -11.90 0.79 5.34
N VAL A 96 -11.41 2.03 5.26
CA VAL A 96 -11.88 3.02 4.29
C VAL A 96 -10.75 3.34 3.33
N GLY A 97 -11.03 3.17 2.03
CA GLY A 97 -10.06 3.42 0.96
C GLY A 97 -9.01 2.31 0.79
N ALA A 98 -8.95 1.30 1.64
CA ALA A 98 -8.11 0.13 1.45
C ALA A 98 -8.85 -1.16 1.82
N HIS A 99 -8.43 -2.29 1.26
CA HIS A 99 -8.99 -3.60 1.54
C HIS A 99 -7.90 -4.68 1.40
N PHE A 100 -8.01 -5.72 2.21
CA PHE A 100 -7.23 -6.94 2.04
C PHE A 100 -7.71 -7.71 0.81
N SER A 101 -6.76 -8.24 0.06
CA SER A 101 -6.99 -9.07 -1.11
C SER A 101 -5.93 -10.17 -1.22
N ILE A 102 -6.26 -11.22 -1.95
CA ILE A 102 -5.33 -12.31 -2.28
C ILE A 102 -4.67 -11.96 -3.61
N GLY A 103 -3.34 -12.05 -3.67
CA GLY A 103 -2.51 -11.75 -4.82
C GLY A 103 -1.92 -13.00 -5.46
N ILE A 104 -0.83 -12.81 -6.20
CA ILE A 104 -0.04 -13.89 -6.80
C ILE A 104 0.50 -14.79 -5.67
N GLU A 105 0.56 -16.11 -5.94
CA GLU A 105 0.98 -17.12 -4.96
C GLU A 105 0.17 -17.09 -3.66
N ASP A 106 -1.12 -16.72 -3.75
CA ASP A 106 -2.04 -16.57 -2.63
C ASP A 106 -1.55 -15.64 -1.49
N ALA A 107 -0.59 -14.77 -1.81
CA ALA A 107 -0.06 -13.80 -0.85
C ALA A 107 -1.11 -12.75 -0.48
N ILE A 108 -1.02 -12.23 0.74
CA ILE A 108 -1.95 -11.23 1.24
C ILE A 108 -1.42 -9.84 0.95
N PHE A 109 -2.26 -9.04 0.29
CA PHE A 109 -2.01 -7.64 -0.02
C PHE A 109 -3.05 -6.75 0.65
N LEU A 110 -2.64 -5.54 1.01
CA LEU A 110 -3.55 -4.44 1.35
C LEU A 110 -3.53 -3.44 0.19
N ARG A 111 -4.67 -3.22 -0.44
CA ARG A 111 -4.79 -2.47 -1.71
C ARG A 111 -5.87 -1.41 -1.65
N GLY A 112 -5.75 -0.38 -2.48
CA GLY A 112 -6.82 0.57 -2.74
C GLY A 112 -6.53 1.44 -3.94
N GLU A 113 -7.47 2.33 -4.22
CA GLU A 113 -7.33 3.29 -5.30
C GLU A 113 -8.08 4.59 -4.97
N LEU A 114 -7.55 5.69 -5.49
CA LEU A 114 -8.12 7.03 -5.35
C LEU A 114 -8.33 7.64 -6.74
N PRO A 115 -9.51 8.19 -7.07
CA PRO A 115 -9.67 8.95 -8.30
C PRO A 115 -8.78 10.20 -8.27
N LEU A 116 -8.13 10.54 -9.38
CA LEU A 116 -7.22 11.70 -9.44
C LEU A 116 -7.92 13.03 -9.14
N SER A 117 -9.24 13.11 -9.30
CA SER A 117 -10.03 14.29 -8.90
C SER A 117 -10.08 14.52 -7.39
N ALA A 118 -9.83 13.48 -6.58
CA ALA A 118 -9.76 13.56 -5.13
C ALA A 118 -8.31 13.61 -4.61
N LEU A 119 -7.31 13.46 -5.49
CA LEU A 119 -5.91 13.45 -5.12
C LEU A 119 -5.45 14.85 -4.68
N ASN A 120 -4.91 14.91 -3.46
CA ASN A 120 -4.21 16.04 -2.88
C ASN A 120 -3.19 15.51 -1.87
N GLU A 121 -2.31 16.39 -1.38
CA GLU A 121 -1.27 16.04 -0.41
C GLU A 121 -1.82 15.37 0.86
N PRO A 122 -2.81 15.94 1.58
CA PRO A 122 -3.42 15.28 2.73
C PRO A 122 -3.99 13.88 2.44
N GLU A 123 -4.64 13.68 1.28
CA GLU A 123 -5.19 12.38 0.92
C GLU A 123 -4.10 11.35 0.62
N LEU A 124 -3.00 11.77 -0.02
CA LEU A 124 -1.85 10.88 -0.24
C LEU A 124 -1.20 10.47 1.08
N ASP A 125 -0.98 11.43 1.98
CA ASP A 125 -0.45 11.19 3.33
C ASP A 125 -1.37 10.24 4.12
N ARG A 126 -2.68 10.52 4.12
CA ARG A 126 -3.69 9.68 4.79
C ARG A 126 -3.65 8.25 4.28
N VAL A 127 -3.55 8.04 2.96
CA VAL A 127 -3.48 6.70 2.37
C VAL A 127 -2.22 5.97 2.81
N VAL A 128 -1.05 6.60 2.72
CA VAL A 128 0.24 6.01 3.12
C VAL A 128 0.21 5.62 4.61
N GLY A 129 -0.22 6.55 5.46
CA GLY A 129 -0.36 6.31 6.90
C GLY A 129 -1.36 5.19 7.20
N THR A 130 -2.50 5.15 6.50
CA THR A 130 -3.50 4.07 6.68
C THR A 130 -2.92 2.70 6.33
N LEU A 131 -2.20 2.58 5.22
CA LEU A 131 -1.58 1.32 4.81
C LEU A 131 -0.54 0.86 5.83
N TYR A 132 0.39 1.74 6.17
CA TYR A 132 1.46 1.45 7.13
C TYR A 132 0.91 1.03 8.50
N GLN A 133 0.02 1.84 9.09
CA GLN A 133 -0.57 1.57 10.40
C GLN A 133 -1.41 0.29 10.41
N THR A 134 -2.16 0.03 9.33
CA THR A 134 -2.95 -1.19 9.21
C THR A 134 -2.05 -2.42 9.21
N VAL A 135 -0.95 -2.40 8.45
CA VAL A 135 0.02 -3.50 8.43
C VAL A 135 0.61 -3.72 9.81
N GLU A 136 1.14 -2.67 10.44
CA GLU A 136 1.73 -2.76 11.79
C GLU A 136 0.76 -3.35 12.80
N GLN A 137 -0.50 -2.90 12.80
CA GLN A 137 -1.50 -3.36 13.76
C GLN A 137 -1.85 -4.85 13.60
N VAL A 138 -1.86 -5.40 12.38
CA VAL A 138 -2.37 -6.75 12.13
C VAL A 138 -1.30 -7.80 11.93
N PHE A 139 -0.07 -7.41 11.57
CA PHE A 139 0.94 -8.31 11.02
C PHE A 139 1.22 -9.52 11.92
N GLN A 140 1.58 -9.30 13.19
CA GLN A 140 1.85 -10.41 14.13
C GLN A 140 0.62 -11.30 14.36
N GLY A 141 -0.57 -10.69 14.42
CA GLY A 141 -1.82 -11.44 14.59
C GLY A 141 -2.08 -12.37 13.41
N LEU A 142 -1.84 -11.90 12.19
CA LEU A 142 -1.99 -12.72 11.00
C LEU A 142 -0.91 -13.82 10.92
N LEU A 143 0.35 -13.52 11.29
CA LEU A 143 1.41 -14.52 11.34
C LEU A 143 1.10 -15.65 12.32
N ARG A 144 0.59 -15.34 13.51
CA ARG A 144 0.19 -16.35 14.50
C ARG A 144 -0.93 -17.26 14.02
N ILE A 145 -1.79 -16.79 13.12
CA ILE A 145 -2.84 -17.62 12.50
C ILE A 145 -2.24 -18.45 11.36
N GLY A 146 -1.56 -17.79 10.42
CA GLY A 146 -1.10 -18.37 9.15
C GLY A 146 0.13 -19.26 9.24
N PHE A 147 0.91 -19.16 10.33
CA PHE A 147 2.14 -19.90 10.58
C PHE A 147 2.22 -20.36 12.04
N ALA A 148 1.10 -20.82 12.59
CA ALA A 148 0.93 -21.10 14.01
C ALA A 148 2.05 -21.99 14.60
N SER A 149 2.50 -23.00 13.85
CA SER A 149 3.60 -23.90 14.26
C SER A 149 4.92 -23.19 14.53
N ARG A 150 5.18 -22.02 13.92
CA ARG A 150 6.39 -21.20 14.16
C ARG A 150 6.37 -20.46 15.49
N PHE A 151 5.22 -20.43 16.17
CA PHE A 151 5.00 -19.74 17.44
C PHE A 151 4.63 -20.69 18.58
N ALA A 152 4.59 -22.00 18.33
CA ALA A 152 4.38 -23.00 19.35
C ALA A 152 5.70 -23.27 20.09
N GLU A 153 5.77 -22.83 21.35
CA GLU A 153 6.72 -23.36 22.35
C GLU A 153 6.18 -24.66 22.96
#